data_AF-A0A5S4T715-F1
#
_entry.id   AF-A0A5S4T715-F1
#
_cell.length_a   1.000
_cell.length_b   1.000
_cell.length_c   1.000
_cell.angle_alpha   90.00
_cell.angle_beta   90.00
_cell.angle_gamma   90.00
#
_symmetry.space_group_name_H-M   'P 1'
#
loop_
_entity.id
_entity.type
_entity.pdbx_description
1 polymer ?
#
loop_
_entity_poly.entity_id
_entity_poly.type
_entity_poly.pdbx_seq_one_letter_code
_entity_poly.pdbx_strand_id
1 'polypeptide(L)'
;TVTHYAFGKAWSFVKRAGTIIFALTILIWFLSTYNGHLQVVETDHSLLADFGRLFAWLFKPLGFGNWKATVAALTGLLAKETVVATFGILYHQADATETSRALWASLQMDYTALAAYSFLLFNLLCAPCFAAIGAIKREMNSVRWSLLAIGFQTGLAYLLSFILYQVGLVFMGQEVTFWTILAGIGIVA
;
A
#
# COMPACT_ATOMS: atom_id res chain seq x y z
N THR A 1 21.83 32.72 5.52
CA THR A 1 20.52 32.93 6.16
C THR A 1 19.44 32.00 5.61
N VAL A 2 19.28 31.88 4.29
CA VAL A 2 18.29 30.95 3.67
C VAL A 2 18.57 29.48 3.99
N THR A 3 19.83 29.04 3.93
CA THR A 3 20.25 27.66 4.19
C THR A 3 19.90 27.20 5.60
N HIS A 4 20.09 28.07 6.60
CA HIS A 4 19.80 27.75 8.00
C HIS A 4 18.29 27.61 8.26
N TYR A 5 17.48 28.42 7.57
CA TYR A 5 16.02 28.37 7.65
C TYR A 5 15.45 27.12 6.97
N ALA A 6 15.99 26.79 5.79
CA ALA A 6 15.66 25.56 5.08
C ALA A 6 16.05 24.31 5.89
N PHE A 7 17.25 24.31 6.50
CA PHE A 7 17.73 23.20 7.32
C PHE A 7 16.89 23.03 8.60
N GLY A 8 16.49 24.12 9.25
CA GLY A 8 15.60 24.07 10.41
C GLY A 8 14.22 23.49 10.10
N LYS A 9 13.63 23.88 8.96
CA LYS A 9 12.36 23.32 8.47
C LYS A 9 12.51 21.83 8.12
N ALA A 10 13.56 21.46 7.40
CA ALA A 10 13.84 20.07 7.04
C ALA A 10 14.03 19.18 8.29
N TRP A 11 14.79 19.65 9.28
CA TRP A 11 15.00 18.92 10.53
C TRP A 11 13.69 18.73 11.32
N SER A 12 12.84 19.74 11.34
CA SER A 12 11.51 19.64 11.97
C SER A 12 10.61 18.61 11.26
N PHE A 13 10.76 18.47 9.94
CA PHE A 13 10.05 17.49 9.14
C PHE A 13 10.53 16.08 9.44
N VAL A 14 11.85 15.86 9.45
CA VAL A 14 12.46 14.56 9.77
C VAL A 14 12.04 14.07 11.15
N LYS A 15 12.07 14.94 12.18
CA LYS A 15 11.64 14.56 13.53
C LYS A 15 10.17 14.11 13.58
N ARG A 16 9.27 14.82 12.91
CA ARG A 16 7.83 14.47 12.94
C ARG A 16 7.51 13.25 12.10
N ALA A 17 8.00 13.20 10.85
CA ALA A 17 7.76 12.08 9.95
C ALA A 17 8.45 10.80 10.43
N GLY A 18 9.70 10.91 10.90
CA GLY A 18 10.49 9.78 11.38
C GLY A 18 9.89 9.10 12.61
N THR A 19 9.38 9.85 13.59
CA THR A 19 8.73 9.25 14.76
C THR A 19 7.48 8.45 14.39
N ILE A 20 6.69 8.93 13.41
CA ILE A 20 5.50 8.23 12.95
C ILE A 20 5.89 6.95 12.22
N ILE A 21 6.84 7.03 11.27
CA ILE A 21 7.30 5.85 10.51
C ILE A 21 7.89 4.79 11.45
N PHE A 22 8.76 5.18 12.37
CA PHE A 22 9.37 4.26 13.32
C PHE A 22 8.34 3.57 14.22
N ALA A 23 7.40 4.34 14.77
CA ALA A 23 6.31 3.78 15.58
C ALA A 23 5.44 2.80 14.79
N LEU A 24 5.15 3.11 13.52
CA LEU A 24 4.39 2.22 12.64
C LEU A 24 5.16 0.95 12.31
N THR A 25 6.46 1.00 12.03
CA THR A 25 7.27 -0.20 11.75
C THR A 25 7.30 -1.13 12.95
N ILE A 26 7.47 -0.60 14.17
CA ILE A 26 7.40 -1.40 15.40
C ILE A 26 6.00 -2.02 15.56
N LEU A 27 4.96 -1.22 15.31
CA LEU A 27 3.58 -1.71 15.41
C LEU A 27 3.30 -2.83 14.40
N ILE A 28 3.71 -2.68 13.14
CA ILE A 28 3.54 -3.70 12.09
C ILE A 28 4.29 -4.97 12.46
N TRP A 29 5.55 -4.85 12.91
CA TRP A 29 6.33 -5.99 13.36
C TRP A 29 5.66 -6.72 14.54
N PHE A 30 5.14 -5.96 15.51
CA PHE A 30 4.42 -6.52 16.65
C PHE A 30 3.14 -7.23 16.21
N LEU A 31 2.28 -6.58 15.41
CA LEU A 31 1.05 -7.19 14.86
C LEU A 31 1.35 -8.42 13.98
N SER A 32 2.50 -8.44 13.30
CA SER A 32 2.97 -9.56 12.47
C SER A 32 3.45 -10.75 13.29
N THR A 33 3.92 -10.51 14.52
CA THR A 33 4.55 -11.52 15.38
C THR A 33 3.56 -12.15 16.37
N TYR A 34 2.58 -11.37 16.86
CA TYR A 34 1.67 -11.79 17.92
C TYR A 34 0.26 -12.11 17.40
N ASN A 35 -0.32 -13.19 17.92
CA ASN A 35 -1.76 -13.47 17.78
C ASN A 35 -2.57 -12.80 18.93
N GLY A 36 -3.90 -12.76 18.86
CA GLY A 36 -4.79 -12.17 19.87
C GLY A 36 -4.65 -12.77 21.28
N HIS A 37 -3.97 -13.90 21.41
CA HIS A 37 -3.58 -14.54 22.68
C HIS A 37 -2.11 -14.28 23.10
N LEU A 38 -1.43 -13.31 22.48
CA LEU A 38 -0.03 -12.92 22.76
C LEU A 38 1.01 -14.05 22.62
N GLN A 39 0.70 -15.07 21.81
CA GLN A 39 1.66 -16.11 21.42
C GLN A 39 2.36 -15.74 20.12
N VAL A 40 3.63 -16.14 20.00
CA VAL A 40 4.40 -16.02 18.75
C VAL A 40 3.89 -17.09 17.80
N VAL A 41 3.28 -16.68 16.69
CA VAL A 41 2.67 -17.59 15.70
C VAL A 41 3.21 -17.24 14.31
N GLU A 42 3.26 -18.23 13.41
CA GLU A 42 3.56 -18.00 11.99
C GLU A 42 2.66 -16.91 11.40
N THR A 43 3.22 -16.14 10.46
CA THR A 43 2.61 -14.90 9.96
C THR A 43 1.19 -15.08 9.41
N ASP A 44 0.83 -16.28 8.94
CA ASP A 44 -0.49 -16.60 8.36
C ASP A 44 -1.65 -16.61 9.39
N HIS A 45 -1.34 -16.70 10.69
CA HIS A 45 -2.31 -16.63 11.79
C HIS A 45 -2.07 -15.41 12.71
N SER A 46 -1.26 -14.46 12.25
CA SER A 46 -1.01 -13.22 12.98
C SER A 46 -2.24 -12.30 12.96
N LEU A 47 -2.35 -11.42 13.96
CA LEU A 47 -3.43 -10.42 14.00
C LEU A 47 -3.42 -9.53 12.74
N LEU A 48 -2.23 -9.33 12.16
CA LEU A 48 -2.02 -8.64 10.89
C LEU A 48 -2.63 -9.39 9.70
N ALA A 49 -2.56 -10.72 9.68
CA ALA A 49 -3.16 -11.54 8.63
C ALA A 49 -4.70 -11.50 8.69
N ASP A 50 -5.29 -11.50 9.88
CA ASP A 50 -6.75 -11.36 10.03
C ASP A 50 -7.24 -9.99 9.56
N PHE A 51 -6.52 -8.91 9.91
CA PHE A 51 -6.78 -7.58 9.37
C PHE A 51 -6.58 -7.52 7.85
N GLY A 52 -5.51 -8.11 7.34
CA GLY A 52 -5.24 -8.16 5.90
C GLY A 52 -6.31 -8.91 5.13
N ARG A 53 -6.81 -10.04 5.65
CA ARG A 53 -7.89 -10.83 5.05
C ARG A 53 -9.23 -10.09 5.04
N LEU A 54 -9.52 -9.29 6.06
CA LEU A 54 -10.72 -8.45 6.10
C LEU A 54 -10.74 -7.45 4.91
N PHE A 55 -9.60 -6.82 4.62
CA PHE A 55 -9.48 -5.85 3.53
C PHE A 55 -9.15 -6.50 2.17
N ALA A 56 -8.73 -7.77 2.13
CA ALA A 56 -8.36 -8.47 0.91
C ALA A 56 -9.50 -8.56 -0.13
N TRP A 57 -10.75 -8.57 0.35
CA TRP A 57 -11.92 -8.55 -0.54
C TRP A 57 -11.94 -7.32 -1.47
N LEU A 58 -11.45 -6.17 -1.01
CA LEU A 58 -11.38 -4.95 -1.82
C LEU A 58 -10.33 -5.05 -2.93
N PHE A 59 -9.24 -5.79 -2.71
CA PHE A 59 -8.14 -5.91 -3.67
C PHE A 59 -8.20 -7.17 -4.54
N LYS A 60 -9.11 -8.11 -4.24
CA LYS A 60 -9.43 -9.26 -5.09
C LYS A 60 -9.70 -8.90 -6.56
N PRO A 61 -10.51 -7.87 -6.90
CA PRO A 61 -10.73 -7.48 -8.29
C PRO A 61 -9.51 -6.81 -8.96
N LEU A 62 -8.48 -6.41 -8.22
CA LEU A 62 -7.26 -5.79 -8.77
C LEU A 62 -6.15 -6.82 -9.04
N GLY A 63 -6.37 -8.10 -8.71
CA GLY A 63 -5.42 -9.18 -8.96
C GLY A 63 -4.45 -9.49 -7.83
N PHE A 64 -4.44 -8.69 -6.76
CA PHE A 64 -3.57 -8.88 -5.59
C PHE A 64 -4.38 -9.03 -4.29
N GLY A 65 -5.49 -9.77 -4.34
CA GLY A 65 -6.36 -10.08 -3.19
C GLY A 65 -5.77 -10.99 -2.13
N ASN A 66 -4.45 -10.92 -1.91
CA ASN A 66 -3.74 -11.58 -0.82
C ASN A 66 -3.66 -10.66 0.39
N TRP A 67 -3.68 -11.24 1.58
CA TRP A 67 -3.54 -10.49 2.83
C TRP A 67 -2.19 -9.76 2.90
N LYS A 68 -1.11 -10.36 2.37
CA LYS A 68 0.23 -9.75 2.30
C LYS A 68 0.23 -8.47 1.45
N ALA A 69 -0.30 -8.51 0.23
CA ALA A 69 -0.40 -7.32 -0.63
C ALA A 69 -1.33 -6.27 -0.06
N THR A 70 -2.41 -6.68 0.60
CA THR A 70 -3.35 -5.76 1.25
C THR A 70 -2.68 -5.00 2.39
N VAL A 71 -1.93 -5.70 3.24
CA VAL A 71 -1.14 -5.08 4.31
C VAL A 71 -0.04 -4.20 3.72
N ALA A 72 0.68 -4.66 2.69
CA ALA A 72 1.71 -3.88 2.03
C ALA A 72 1.16 -2.61 1.33
N ALA A 73 -0.03 -2.68 0.73
CA ALA A 73 -0.72 -1.51 0.18
C ALA A 73 -1.15 -0.54 1.28
N LEU A 74 -1.62 -1.06 2.42
CA LEU A 74 -2.00 -0.26 3.57
C LEU A 74 -0.78 0.45 4.17
N THR A 75 0.34 -0.23 4.33
CA THR A 75 1.58 0.39 4.83
C THR A 75 2.15 1.38 3.82
N GLY A 76 2.00 1.12 2.51
CA GLY A 76 2.36 2.04 1.44
C GLY A 76 1.60 3.36 1.44
N LEU A 77 0.32 3.35 1.83
CA LEU A 77 -0.46 4.56 2.04
C LEU A 77 0.10 5.42 3.19
N LEU A 78 0.75 4.80 4.18
CA LEU A 78 1.35 5.49 5.32
C LEU A 78 2.73 6.08 4.93
N ALA A 79 3.57 5.27 4.28
CA ALA A 79 4.86 5.65 3.73
C ALA A 79 5.21 4.74 2.54
N LYS A 80 5.47 5.34 1.36
CA LYS A 80 5.67 4.55 0.12
C LYS A 80 6.96 3.73 0.16
N GLU A 81 7.94 4.18 0.93
CA GLU A 81 9.25 3.56 1.09
C GLU A 81 9.21 2.35 2.04
N THR A 82 8.18 2.23 2.90
CA THR A 82 8.07 1.13 3.86
C THR A 82 7.40 -0.10 3.28
N VAL A 83 6.89 -0.05 2.05
CA VAL A 83 6.27 -1.20 1.37
C VAL A 83 7.28 -2.34 1.22
N VAL A 84 8.51 -2.03 0.81
CA VAL A 84 9.56 -3.06 0.66
C VAL A 84 9.95 -3.66 2.02
N ALA A 85 10.10 -2.81 3.05
CA ALA A 85 10.37 -3.28 4.41
C ALA A 85 9.23 -4.16 4.95
N THR A 86 7.98 -3.80 4.65
CA THR A 86 6.79 -4.58 5.02
C THR A 86 6.82 -5.96 4.37
N PHE A 87 7.11 -6.03 3.07
CA PHE A 87 7.29 -7.33 2.39
C PHE A 87 8.46 -8.13 2.98
N GLY A 88 9.57 -7.51 3.35
CA GLY A 88 10.67 -8.18 4.05
C GLY A 88 10.25 -8.87 5.34
N ILE A 89 9.47 -8.17 6.18
CA ILE A 89 8.92 -8.71 7.43
C ILE A 89 7.94 -9.87 7.14
N LEU A 90 7.03 -9.68 6.19
CA LEU A 90 5.98 -10.65 5.82
C LEU A 90 6.52 -11.95 5.19
N TYR A 91 7.65 -11.88 4.50
CA TYR A 91 8.32 -13.04 3.90
C TYR A 91 9.44 -13.60 4.80
N HIS A 92 9.56 -13.13 6.05
CA HIS A 92 10.62 -13.50 7.01
C HIS A 92 12.05 -13.32 6.47
N GLN A 93 12.26 -12.37 5.56
CA GLN A 93 13.60 -11.92 5.18
C GLN A 93 13.92 -10.64 5.95
N ALA A 94 14.52 -10.79 7.14
CA ALA A 94 14.95 -9.67 7.96
C ALA A 94 15.96 -8.73 7.25
N ASP A 95 16.75 -9.26 6.31
CA ASP A 95 17.71 -8.53 5.48
C ASP A 95 17.21 -8.25 4.05
N ALA A 96 15.89 -8.21 3.82
CA ALA A 96 15.34 -7.84 2.52
C ALA A 96 15.60 -6.35 2.24
N THR A 97 16.63 -6.07 1.45
CA THR A 97 16.84 -4.77 0.80
C THR A 97 16.24 -4.84 -0.62
N GLU A 98 16.04 -3.71 -1.30
CA GLU A 98 15.47 -3.66 -2.66
C GLU A 98 16.21 -4.58 -3.68
N THR A 99 17.47 -4.92 -3.41
CA THR A 99 18.35 -5.76 -4.22
C THR A 99 18.35 -7.25 -3.85
N SER A 100 17.59 -7.67 -2.82
CA SER A 100 17.62 -9.05 -2.31
C SER A 100 16.89 -10.00 -3.25
N ARG A 101 17.63 -10.74 -4.11
CA ARG A 101 17.08 -11.75 -5.06
C ARG A 101 16.08 -12.74 -4.43
N ALA A 102 16.21 -13.04 -3.14
CA ALA A 102 15.29 -13.90 -2.40
C ALA A 102 13.86 -13.31 -2.34
N LEU A 103 13.72 -12.00 -2.16
CA LEU A 103 12.41 -11.34 -2.14
C LEU A 103 11.74 -11.38 -3.52
N TRP A 104 12.53 -11.14 -4.58
CA TRP A 104 12.05 -11.21 -5.96
C TRP A 104 11.54 -12.60 -6.32
N ALA A 105 12.23 -13.66 -5.90
CA ALA A 105 11.81 -15.04 -6.14
C ALA A 105 10.50 -15.39 -5.40
N SER A 106 10.37 -14.98 -4.14
CA SER A 106 9.13 -15.18 -3.37
C SER A 106 7.94 -14.42 -3.97
N LEU A 107 8.16 -13.19 -4.44
CA LEU A 107 7.11 -12.38 -5.08
C LEU A 107 6.68 -12.95 -6.44
N GLN A 108 7.61 -13.50 -7.23
CA GLN A 108 7.29 -14.13 -8.52
C GLN A 108 6.47 -15.42 -8.38
N MET A 109 6.58 -16.10 -7.24
CA MET A 109 5.77 -17.28 -6.94
C MET A 109 4.33 -16.91 -6.55
N ASP A 110 4.16 -15.81 -5.80
CA ASP A 110 2.86 -15.40 -5.25
C ASP A 110 2.06 -14.43 -6.16
N TYR A 111 2.74 -13.70 -7.07
CA TYR A 111 2.11 -12.68 -7.92
C TYR A 111 2.42 -12.88 -9.40
N THR A 112 1.37 -12.78 -10.22
CA THR A 112 1.53 -12.67 -11.68
C THR A 112 2.11 -11.30 -12.03
N ALA A 113 2.80 -11.20 -13.18
CA ALA A 113 3.33 -9.93 -13.66
C ALA A 113 2.24 -8.84 -13.75
N LEU A 114 1.03 -9.23 -14.19
CA LEU A 114 -0.10 -8.31 -14.31
C LEU A 114 -0.59 -7.79 -12.95
N ALA A 115 -0.67 -8.66 -11.93
CA ALA A 115 -1.02 -8.25 -10.57
C ALA A 115 0.07 -7.38 -9.92
N ALA A 116 1.34 -7.62 -10.24
CA ALA A 116 2.44 -6.76 -9.77
C ALA A 116 2.36 -5.36 -10.38
N TYR A 117 2.04 -5.24 -11.67
CA TYR A 117 1.86 -3.93 -12.32
C TYR A 117 0.65 -3.16 -11.76
N SER A 118 -0.48 -3.83 -11.50
CA SER A 118 -1.64 -3.18 -10.89
C SER A 118 -1.35 -2.72 -9.45
N PHE A 119 -0.64 -3.52 -8.66
CA PHE A 119 -0.19 -3.13 -7.31
C PHE A 119 0.75 -1.91 -7.35
N LEU A 120 1.72 -1.92 -8.26
CA LEU A 120 2.67 -0.82 -8.41
C LEU A 120 1.97 0.48 -8.87
N LEU A 121 1.03 0.37 -9.81
CA LEU A 121 0.21 1.50 -10.24
C LEU A 121 -0.62 2.06 -9.08
N PHE A 122 -1.28 1.19 -8.31
CA PHE A 122 -2.04 1.59 -7.13
C PHE A 122 -1.15 2.34 -6.13
N ASN A 123 0.00 1.77 -5.76
CA ASN A 123 0.88 2.36 -4.77
C ASN A 123 1.49 3.70 -5.23
N LEU A 124 1.78 3.86 -6.53
CA LEU A 124 2.28 5.12 -7.09
C LEU A 124 1.22 6.23 -7.08
N LEU A 125 -0.03 5.91 -7.44
CA LEU A 125 -1.09 6.90 -7.61
C LEU A 125 -1.91 7.16 -6.35
N CYS A 126 -1.91 6.23 -5.39
CA CYS A 126 -2.68 6.34 -4.16
C CYS A 126 -2.27 7.55 -3.30
N ALA A 127 -3.08 7.81 -2.27
CA ALA A 127 -3.02 8.96 -1.39
C ALA A 127 -1.59 9.44 -1.06
N PRO A 128 -1.38 10.76 -0.95
CA PRO A 128 -0.13 11.29 -0.44
C PRO A 128 0.14 10.76 0.98
N CYS A 129 1.40 10.58 1.33
CA CYS A 129 1.79 10.15 2.68
C CYS A 129 1.35 11.17 3.75
N PHE A 130 1.36 10.76 5.01
CA PHE A 130 0.91 11.58 6.16
C PHE A 130 1.46 13.01 6.20
N ALA A 131 2.70 13.19 5.76
CA ALA A 131 3.36 14.47 5.64
C ALA A 131 2.60 15.44 4.72
N ALA A 132 2.25 14.97 3.52
CA ALA A 132 1.54 15.78 2.53
C ALA A 132 0.06 15.95 2.89
N ILE A 133 -0.59 14.94 3.50
CA ILE A 133 -1.93 15.09 4.10
C ILE A 133 -1.95 16.20 5.17
N GLY A 134 -0.92 16.24 6.02
CA GLY A 134 -0.75 17.26 7.05
C GLY A 134 -0.60 18.67 6.49
N ALA A 135 0.09 18.82 5.36
CA ALA A 135 0.19 20.08 4.64
C ALA A 135 -1.16 20.49 4.03
N ILE A 136 -1.83 19.58 3.30
CA ILE A 136 -3.14 19.81 2.68
C ILE A 136 -4.18 20.26 3.72
N LYS A 137 -4.23 19.59 4.87
CA LYS A 137 -5.13 19.95 5.98
C LYS A 137 -4.87 21.37 6.50
N ARG A 138 -3.61 21.81 6.51
CA ARG A 138 -3.22 23.13 7.00
C ARG A 138 -3.55 24.23 6.00
N GLU A 139 -3.52 23.93 4.70
CA GLU A 139 -3.87 24.87 3.63
C GLU A 139 -5.38 25.00 3.43
N MET A 140 -6.14 23.89 3.44
CA MET A 140 -7.58 23.93 3.18
C MET A 140 -8.43 24.24 4.42
N ASN A 141 -7.83 24.26 5.62
CA ASN A 141 -8.46 24.58 6.90
C ASN A 141 -9.79 23.82 7.19
N SER A 142 -10.02 22.69 6.51
CA SER A 142 -11.20 21.85 6.66
C SER A 142 -10.84 20.38 6.43
N VAL A 143 -11.17 19.55 7.43
CA VAL A 143 -10.89 18.11 7.40
C VAL A 143 -11.78 17.40 6.38
N ARG A 144 -13.02 17.86 6.18
CA ARG A 144 -13.96 17.25 5.23
C ARG A 144 -13.45 17.36 3.79
N TRP A 145 -12.99 18.55 3.41
CA TRP A 145 -12.41 18.79 2.09
C TRP A 145 -11.08 18.07 1.89
N SER A 146 -10.27 17.97 2.94
CA SER A 146 -9.01 17.21 2.89
C SER A 146 -9.25 15.74 2.66
N LEU A 147 -10.21 15.16 3.37
CA LEU A 147 -10.56 13.75 3.22
C LEU A 147 -11.24 13.48 1.87
N LEU A 148 -12.05 14.41 1.36
CA LEU A 148 -12.65 14.30 0.03
C LEU A 148 -11.58 14.29 -1.07
N ALA A 149 -10.58 15.16 -0.99
CA ALA A 149 -9.47 15.20 -1.95
C ALA A 149 -8.65 13.90 -1.93
N ILE A 150 -8.34 13.38 -0.73
CA ILE A 150 -7.61 12.12 -0.57
C ILE A 150 -8.44 10.94 -1.07
N GLY A 151 -9.73 10.92 -0.75
CA GLY A 151 -10.67 9.90 -1.22
C GLY A 151 -10.79 9.90 -2.73
N PHE A 152 -10.87 11.08 -3.36
CA PHE A 152 -10.89 11.22 -4.80
C PHE A 152 -9.60 10.68 -5.45
N GLN A 153 -8.43 11.03 -4.92
CA GLN A 153 -7.16 10.54 -5.45
C GLN A 153 -6.99 9.02 -5.27
N THR A 154 -7.40 8.48 -4.12
CA THR A 154 -7.33 7.03 -3.85
C THR A 154 -8.34 6.26 -4.70
N GLY A 155 -9.54 6.81 -4.88
CA GLY A 155 -10.56 6.26 -5.77
C GLY A 155 -10.11 6.23 -7.23
N LEU A 156 -9.49 7.32 -7.70
CA LEU A 156 -8.90 7.36 -9.05
C LEU A 156 -7.78 6.34 -9.21
N ALA A 157 -6.87 6.24 -8.23
CA ALA A 157 -5.79 5.25 -8.24
C ALA A 157 -6.32 3.81 -8.29
N TYR A 158 -7.36 3.53 -7.50
CA TYR A 158 -8.04 2.23 -7.50
C TYR A 158 -8.69 1.93 -8.86
N LEU A 159 -9.41 2.90 -9.43
CA LEU A 159 -10.07 2.76 -10.73
C LEU A 159 -9.07 2.50 -11.86
N LEU A 160 -7.96 3.25 -11.91
CA LEU A 160 -6.92 3.03 -12.92
C LEU A 160 -6.22 1.67 -12.77
N SER A 161 -5.96 1.25 -11.52
CA SER A 161 -5.36 -0.07 -11.25
C SER A 161 -6.30 -1.22 -11.64
N PHE A 162 -7.59 -1.03 -11.38
CA PHE A 162 -8.64 -1.96 -11.77
C PHE A 162 -8.78 -2.06 -13.29
N ILE A 163 -8.78 -0.93 -14.00
CA ILE A 163 -8.79 -0.89 -15.47
C ILE A 163 -7.57 -1.63 -16.02
N LEU A 164 -6.37 -1.35 -15.51
CA LEU A 164 -5.14 -2.00 -15.97
C LEU A 164 -5.20 -3.52 -15.82
N TYR A 165 -5.63 -4.00 -14.65
CA TYR A 165 -5.74 -5.44 -14.40
C TYR A 165 -6.77 -6.11 -15.31
N GLN A 166 -7.97 -5.53 -15.44
CA GLN A 166 -9.04 -6.11 -16.24
C GLN A 166 -8.74 -6.06 -17.75
N VAL A 167 -8.18 -4.96 -18.24
CA VAL A 167 -7.73 -4.85 -19.64
C VAL A 167 -6.60 -5.84 -19.92
N GLY A 168 -5.63 -5.97 -19.01
CA GLY A 168 -4.54 -6.93 -19.16
C GLY A 168 -5.03 -8.39 -19.23
N LEU A 169 -6.07 -8.75 -18.46
CA LEU A 169 -6.69 -10.08 -18.54
C LEU A 169 -7.39 -10.33 -19.88
N VAL A 170 -8.06 -9.32 -20.44
CA VAL A 170 -8.69 -9.41 -21.77
C VAL A 170 -7.64 -9.59 -22.86
N PHE A 171 -6.52 -8.85 -22.80
CA PHE A 171 -5.42 -9.02 -23.75
C PHE A 171 -4.75 -10.40 -23.65
N MET A 172 -4.78 -11.04 -22.47
CA MET A 172 -4.31 -12.42 -22.27
C MET A 172 -5.34 -13.50 -22.68
N GLY A 173 -6.49 -13.12 -23.24
CA GLY A 173 -7.47 -14.05 -23.79
C GLY A 173 -8.33 -14.78 -22.75
N GLN A 174 -8.47 -14.26 -21.54
CA GLN A 174 -9.34 -14.81 -20.50
C GLN A 174 -10.81 -14.34 -20.68
N GLU A 175 -11.77 -15.12 -20.18
CA GLU A 175 -13.20 -14.81 -20.30
C GLU A 175 -13.57 -13.46 -19.69
N VAL A 176 -14.43 -12.72 -20.40
CA VAL A 176 -14.93 -11.41 -19.99
C VAL A 176 -15.83 -11.58 -18.76
N THR A 177 -15.29 -11.28 -17.58
CA THR A 177 -16.05 -11.34 -16.32
C THR A 177 -16.88 -10.06 -16.13
N PHE A 178 -17.87 -10.11 -15.22
CA PHE A 178 -18.68 -8.95 -14.81
C PHE A 178 -17.82 -7.72 -14.44
N TRP A 179 -16.66 -7.94 -13.83
CA TRP A 179 -15.69 -6.90 -13.49
C TRP A 179 -15.10 -6.19 -14.71
N THR A 180 -14.97 -6.85 -15.85
CA THR A 180 -14.47 -6.26 -17.09
C THR A 180 -15.48 -5.29 -17.70
N ILE A 181 -16.78 -5.57 -17.56
CA ILE A 181 -17.86 -4.65 -17.97
C ILE A 181 -17.85 -3.41 -17.07
N LEU A 182 -17.66 -3.59 -15.76
CA LEU A 182 -17.54 -2.49 -14.80
C LEU A 182 -16.29 -1.63 -15.07
N ALA A 183 -15.18 -2.25 -15.46
CA ALA A 183 -13.96 -1.56 -15.87
C ALA A 183 -14.19 -0.75 -17.16
N GLY A 184 -14.92 -1.33 -18.14
CA GLY A 184 -15.32 -0.61 -19.35
C GLY A 184 -16.17 0.62 -19.08
N ILE A 185 -17.12 0.54 -18.13
CA ILE A 185 -17.92 1.70 -17.70
C ILE A 185 -17.02 2.75 -17.03
N GLY A 186 -16.05 2.35 -16.21
CA GLY A 186 -15.08 3.26 -15.59
C GLY A 186 -14.10 3.92 -16.56
N ILE A 187 -13.90 3.37 -17.76
CA ILE A 187 -13.12 4.02 -18.84
C ILE A 187 -13.96 5.10 -19.55
N VAL A 188 -15.29 4.93 -19.60
CA VAL A 188 -16.22 5.79 -20.34
C VAL A 188 -16.82 6.92 -19.49
N ALA A 189 -16.86 6.74 -18.16
CA ALA A 189 -17.36 7.72 -17.19
C ALA A 189 -16.29 8.73 -16.75
#